data_AF-L8WMY4-F1
#
_entry.id   AF-L8WMY4-F1
#
_cell.length_a   1.000
_cell.length_b   1.000
_cell.length_c   1.000
_cell.angle_alpha   90.00
_cell.angle_beta   90.00
_cell.angle_gamma   90.00
#
_symmetry.space_group_name_H-M   'P 1'
#
loop_
_entity.id
_entity.type
_entity.pdbx_description
1 polymer ?
#
loop_
_entity_poly.entity_id
_entity_poly.type
_entity_poly.pdbx_seq_one_letter_code
_entity_poly.pdbx_strand_id
1 'polypeptide(L)'
;MHRPWTLGVLGLSATFARAAFPSYPNEFVPPKVLLSTPEVWTNTTRAAQASIVKFADEVLREGRSHLLLEINSEFSSAWRTWIYRLMYDELAVIISVIGHSMLSNLNHSHLDLLILDQSYWPNCDGIGNTTELTQEESKVYVTCPYERRDGQFNPDYRLANDSGATQALMDALLYAPIAHLVISKSPELNTAKRPDGWYASQALRAAQIFFVDEATRVNPHLNYSQLLRGPGTQVGSPTGVLDMHWWPKALSGILLMKEMGVWSEADLAGVVNWAKAYIPWLQTNELAKADNHGSYFFNQLAALQILVGDLDGAKATVQDYFTGIYMSQIDEKGDQPKESARTHPYHYRGYNLCAMINSARLAEFVGYDGWNAKSSSGAGIQTAADYAMQFTPGPGEAASELFPQIAAVAVKFGDPSGKYAAFLASKDQSYPGRPWFLWNQPLSDSGLAVKFVPEDDDSGNGSVDPDNSTAGTASNNAVLGFKVDWKVGLRSNRLYHGRCNGVATMVVAQAGTNLVLVQNAAAIVAIVTVVVTAIIAIPVSFTM
;
A
#
# COMPACT_ATOMS: atom_id res chain seq x y z
N MET A 1 -13.64 36.57 39.35
CA MET A 1 -12.48 36.21 38.52
C MET A 1 -12.78 34.88 37.84
N HIS A 2 -13.37 34.92 36.64
CA HIS A 2 -13.61 33.74 35.81
C HIS A 2 -12.79 33.90 34.53
N ARG A 3 -11.91 32.95 34.25
CA ARG A 3 -11.33 32.75 32.92
C ARG A 3 -12.16 31.67 32.20
N PRO A 4 -12.43 31.80 30.89
CA PRO A 4 -13.32 30.89 30.18
C PRO A 4 -12.59 29.60 29.83
N TRP A 5 -13.33 28.50 29.86
CA TRP A 5 -12.92 27.22 29.29
C TRP A 5 -13.08 27.30 27.78
N THR A 6 -11.96 27.25 27.05
CA THR A 6 -11.98 26.91 25.63
C THR A 6 -12.16 25.39 25.52
N LEU A 7 -13.35 24.94 25.10
CA LEU A 7 -13.51 23.60 24.55
C LEU A 7 -12.69 23.54 23.25
N GLY A 8 -11.49 22.99 23.35
CA GLY A 8 -10.76 22.55 22.18
C GLY A 8 -11.53 21.38 21.57
N VAL A 9 -12.06 21.60 20.37
CA VAL A 9 -12.45 20.53 19.47
C VAL A 9 -11.21 19.66 19.27
N LEU A 10 -11.19 18.47 19.88
CA LEU A 10 -10.22 17.42 19.57
C LEU A 10 -10.56 16.91 18.17
N GLY A 11 -10.15 17.67 17.16
CA GLY A 11 -9.95 17.14 15.83
C GLY A 11 -8.83 16.13 15.92
N LEU A 12 -9.18 14.84 15.81
CA LEU A 12 -8.24 13.77 15.52
C LEU A 12 -7.64 14.08 14.13
N SER A 13 -6.54 14.82 14.11
CA SER A 13 -5.79 15.06 12.88
C SER A 13 -5.04 13.78 12.51
N ALA A 14 -5.46 13.18 11.41
CA ALA A 14 -4.71 12.18 10.66
C ALA A 14 -3.25 12.59 10.45
N THR A 15 -2.30 11.67 10.69
CA THR A 15 -0.92 11.66 10.15
C THR A 15 -0.25 10.40 10.73
N PHE A 16 0.16 9.37 10.01
CA PHE A 16 0.55 9.20 8.62
C PHE A 16 -0.08 7.92 8.07
N ALA A 17 -1.26 8.01 7.46
CA ALA A 17 -1.55 7.08 6.37
C ALA A 17 -0.66 7.58 5.22
N ARG A 18 0.36 6.81 4.84
CA ARG A 18 1.00 6.97 3.53
C ARG A 18 -0.14 7.21 2.55
N ALA A 19 -0.09 8.31 1.78
CA ALA A 19 -1.06 8.46 0.71
C ALA A 19 -1.05 7.12 -0.03
N ALA A 20 -2.21 6.45 -0.09
CA ALA A 20 -2.29 5.21 -0.83
C ALA A 20 -1.74 5.53 -2.23
N PHE A 21 -0.74 4.75 -2.63
CA PHE A 21 0.16 4.92 -3.77
C PHE A 21 1.33 5.92 -3.57
N PRO A 22 2.61 5.46 -3.58
CA PRO A 22 3.10 4.24 -4.24
C PRO A 22 3.99 3.30 -3.40
N SER A 23 3.66 2.01 -3.37
CA SER A 23 4.69 0.97 -3.32
C SER A 23 4.73 0.31 -4.70
N TYR A 24 5.74 0.66 -5.50
CA TYR A 24 5.81 0.29 -6.92
C TYR A 24 6.26 -1.17 -7.16
N PRO A 25 6.66 -1.89 -6.10
CA PRO A 25 6.56 -3.32 -5.92
C PRO A 25 5.32 -4.11 -6.33
N ASN A 26 4.51 -3.75 -7.32
CA ASN A 26 3.27 -4.50 -7.58
C ASN A 26 3.52 -5.83 -8.30
N GLU A 27 4.78 -6.18 -8.52
CA GLU A 27 5.15 -7.25 -9.42
C GLU A 27 5.05 -8.64 -8.79
N PHE A 28 4.48 -9.59 -9.53
CA PHE A 28 4.72 -11.00 -9.25
C PHE A 28 6.17 -11.35 -9.57
N VAL A 29 6.86 -12.05 -8.66
CA VAL A 29 8.21 -12.56 -8.83
C VAL A 29 8.18 -14.05 -8.52
N PRO A 30 8.40 -14.93 -9.51
CA PRO A 30 8.34 -16.36 -9.26
C PRO A 30 9.52 -16.79 -8.36
N PRO A 31 9.33 -17.74 -7.42
CA PRO A 31 10.38 -18.15 -6.50
C PRO A 31 11.68 -18.56 -7.19
N LYS A 32 11.59 -19.23 -8.35
CA LYS A 32 12.75 -19.62 -9.16
C LYS A 32 13.71 -18.45 -9.45
N VAL A 33 13.19 -17.24 -9.66
CA VAL A 33 14.01 -16.04 -9.88
C VAL A 33 14.73 -15.67 -8.59
N LEU A 34 14.01 -15.56 -7.48
CA LEU A 34 14.59 -15.17 -6.18
C LEU A 34 15.57 -16.20 -5.63
N LEU A 35 15.32 -17.50 -5.86
CA LEU A 35 16.17 -18.59 -5.39
C LEU A 35 17.38 -18.83 -6.31
N SER A 36 17.33 -18.38 -7.58
CA SER A 36 18.44 -18.51 -8.52
C SER A 36 19.67 -17.71 -8.04
N THR A 37 20.68 -18.44 -7.60
CA THR A 37 22.02 -17.92 -7.27
C THR A 37 22.98 -18.52 -8.30
N PRO A 38 23.90 -17.75 -8.95
CA PRO A 38 24.38 -16.39 -8.65
C PRO A 38 23.74 -15.24 -9.47
N GLU A 39 22.80 -15.51 -10.37
CA GLU A 39 22.27 -14.52 -11.33
C GLU A 39 21.62 -13.29 -10.66
N VAL A 40 20.93 -13.50 -9.53
CA VAL A 40 20.23 -12.43 -8.80
C VAL A 40 21.06 -11.84 -7.65
N TRP A 41 21.95 -12.62 -7.03
CA TRP A 41 22.63 -12.25 -5.79
C TRP A 41 24.12 -11.99 -6.03
N THR A 42 24.44 -10.78 -6.48
CA THR A 42 25.81 -10.33 -6.76
C THR A 42 26.17 -9.10 -5.92
N ASN A 43 27.44 -8.66 -5.97
CA ASN A 43 27.83 -7.38 -5.38
C ASN A 43 27.05 -6.20 -6.00
N THR A 44 26.66 -6.31 -7.27
CA THR A 44 25.87 -5.32 -7.99
C THR A 44 24.48 -5.14 -7.35
N THR A 45 23.83 -6.23 -6.91
CA THR A 45 22.50 -6.15 -6.28
C THR A 45 22.54 -5.91 -4.78
N ARG A 46 23.73 -5.81 -4.17
CA ARG A 46 23.87 -5.72 -2.70
C ARG A 46 23.13 -4.53 -2.09
N ALA A 47 23.09 -3.39 -2.78
CA ALA A 47 22.33 -2.22 -2.33
C ALA A 47 20.81 -2.50 -2.30
N ALA A 48 20.26 -3.12 -3.36
CA ALA A 48 18.86 -3.54 -3.40
C ALA A 48 18.52 -4.55 -2.28
N GLN A 49 19.42 -5.51 -2.01
CA GLN A 49 19.26 -6.47 -0.91
C GLN A 49 19.16 -5.76 0.45
N ALA A 50 20.05 -4.79 0.71
CA ALA A 50 20.03 -4.00 1.94
C ALA A 50 18.75 -3.16 2.07
N SER A 51 18.28 -2.56 0.98
CA SER A 51 17.02 -1.82 0.95
C SER A 51 15.83 -2.73 1.27
N ILE A 52 15.77 -3.94 0.72
CA ILE A 52 14.69 -4.91 1.01
C ILE A 52 14.61 -5.25 2.50
N VAL A 53 15.75 -5.54 3.14
CA VAL A 53 15.77 -5.84 4.59
C VAL A 53 15.24 -4.66 5.39
N LYS A 54 15.65 -3.43 5.03
CA LYS A 54 15.16 -2.23 5.70
C LYS A 54 13.67 -1.97 5.47
N PHE A 55 13.15 -2.16 4.26
CA PHE A 55 11.71 -2.05 4.00
C PHE A 55 10.92 -3.08 4.81
N ALA A 56 11.41 -4.31 4.90
CA ALA A 56 10.77 -5.31 5.74
C ALA A 56 10.73 -4.85 7.20
N ASP A 57 11.80 -4.27 7.74
CA ASP A 57 11.78 -3.70 9.09
C ASP A 57 10.79 -2.52 9.23
N GLU A 58 10.68 -1.66 8.22
CA GLU A 58 9.78 -0.49 8.21
C GLU A 58 8.31 -0.90 8.14
N VAL A 59 7.93 -1.74 7.17
CA VAL A 59 6.55 -2.22 7.00
C VAL A 59 6.08 -3.01 8.22
N LEU A 60 6.94 -3.89 8.76
CA LEU A 60 6.62 -4.63 9.99
C LEU A 60 6.62 -3.72 11.24
N ARG A 61 7.23 -2.53 11.19
CA ARG A 61 7.13 -1.51 12.26
C ARG A 61 5.86 -0.68 12.16
N GLU A 62 5.42 -0.31 10.97
CA GLU A 62 4.20 0.47 10.76
C GLU A 62 2.96 -0.30 11.21
N GLY A 63 2.89 -1.60 10.93
CA GLY A 63 1.87 -2.49 11.48
C GLY A 63 1.86 -2.59 13.01
N ARG A 64 2.84 -2.04 13.74
CA ARG A 64 2.81 -1.91 15.21
C ARG A 64 2.27 -0.56 15.69
N SER A 65 2.28 0.46 14.83
CA SER A 65 1.92 1.84 15.19
C SER A 65 0.41 2.10 15.27
N HIS A 66 -0.40 1.33 14.52
CA HIS A 66 -1.86 1.43 14.55
C HIS A 66 -2.49 1.11 15.93
N LEU A 67 -1.84 0.29 16.76
CA LEU A 67 -2.30 -0.02 18.13
C LEU A 67 -1.95 1.08 19.15
N LEU A 68 -0.86 1.83 18.91
CA LEU A 68 -0.28 2.74 19.90
C LEU A 68 -1.03 4.07 20.05
N LEU A 69 -1.89 4.39 19.09
CA LEU A 69 -2.73 5.59 19.16
C LEU A 69 -3.90 5.44 20.15
N GLU A 70 -4.34 4.21 20.45
CA GLU A 70 -5.42 3.96 21.41
C GLU A 70 -4.94 3.84 22.86
N ILE A 71 -3.69 3.40 23.08
CA ILE A 71 -3.14 3.18 24.43
C ILE A 71 -2.60 4.49 25.07
N ASN A 72 -2.38 5.54 24.26
CA ASN A 72 -1.63 6.73 24.67
C ASN A 72 -2.37 7.69 25.62
N SER A 73 -3.66 7.48 25.92
CA SER A 73 -4.42 8.34 26.85
C SER A 73 -4.47 7.85 28.31
N GLU A 74 -4.09 6.60 28.62
CA GLU A 74 -4.45 6.00 29.93
C GLU A 74 -3.29 5.59 30.86
N PHE A 75 -2.04 5.48 30.39
CA PHE A 75 -0.94 4.91 31.20
C PHE A 75 0.20 5.88 31.55
N SER A 76 0.90 5.62 32.65
CA SER A 76 2.07 6.41 33.11
C SER A 76 3.34 6.16 32.27
N SER A 77 4.33 7.05 32.32
CA SER A 77 5.52 7.03 31.45
C SER A 77 6.40 5.77 31.59
N ALA A 78 6.46 5.17 32.78
CA ALA A 78 7.20 3.93 33.03
C ALA A 78 6.49 2.70 32.43
N TRP A 79 5.17 2.63 32.57
CA TRP A 79 4.34 1.58 31.94
C TRP A 79 4.33 1.71 30.43
N ARG A 80 4.28 2.94 29.90
CA ARG A 80 4.49 3.20 28.48
C ARG A 80 5.80 2.60 28.00
N THR A 81 6.92 2.90 28.66
CA THR A 81 8.25 2.40 28.25
C THR A 81 8.36 0.88 28.32
N TRP A 82 7.74 0.24 29.31
CA TRP A 82 7.70 -1.21 29.46
C TRP A 82 6.80 -1.89 28.42
N ILE A 83 5.58 -1.38 28.21
CA ILE A 83 4.67 -1.80 27.13
C ILE A 83 5.37 -1.60 25.79
N TYR A 84 5.95 -0.43 25.50
CA TYR A 84 6.69 -0.15 24.29
C TYR A 84 7.81 -1.16 24.07
N ARG A 85 8.61 -1.51 25.08
CA ARG A 85 9.65 -2.56 24.96
C ARG A 85 9.05 -3.95 24.68
N LEU A 86 8.00 -4.36 25.39
CA LEU A 86 7.30 -5.61 25.12
C LEU A 86 6.67 -5.64 23.72
N MET A 87 6.10 -4.52 23.23
CA MET A 87 5.51 -4.48 21.90
C MET A 87 6.56 -4.41 20.78
N TYR A 88 7.71 -3.78 21.03
CA TYR A 88 8.78 -3.64 20.05
C TYR A 88 9.65 -4.89 19.94
N ASP A 89 9.87 -5.59 21.07
CA ASP A 89 10.77 -6.74 21.13
C ASP A 89 10.03 -8.09 21.08
N GLU A 90 8.73 -8.17 21.48
CA GLU A 90 8.00 -9.45 21.61
C GLU A 90 6.58 -9.53 21.01
N LEU A 91 5.89 -8.42 20.67
CA LEU A 91 4.53 -8.49 20.09
C LEU A 91 4.49 -8.54 18.56
N ALA A 92 3.51 -9.29 18.06
CA ALA A 92 3.20 -9.50 16.65
C ALA A 92 2.87 -8.21 15.89
N VAL A 93 3.21 -8.17 14.60
CA VAL A 93 2.66 -7.21 13.63
C VAL A 93 1.13 -7.31 13.59
N ILE A 94 0.42 -6.17 13.76
CA ILE A 94 -1.05 -6.11 13.72
C ILE A 94 -1.46 -5.25 12.52
N ILE A 95 -1.76 -5.90 11.41
CA ILE A 95 -2.34 -5.26 10.23
C ILE A 95 -3.77 -5.76 10.10
N SER A 96 -4.76 -4.88 10.23
CA SER A 96 -6.18 -5.22 10.22
C SER A 96 -7.04 -4.00 9.83
N VAL A 97 -8.28 -4.25 9.44
CA VAL A 97 -9.28 -3.25 9.02
C VAL A 97 -10.17 -2.77 10.16
N ILE A 98 -10.09 -3.40 11.35
CA ILE A 98 -10.97 -3.11 12.49
C ILE A 98 -10.81 -1.69 13.07
N GLY A 99 -9.81 -0.93 12.63
CA GLY A 99 -9.50 0.42 13.10
C GLY A 99 -10.32 1.54 12.43
N HIS A 100 -11.11 1.25 11.40
CA HIS A 100 -11.96 2.27 10.80
C HIS A 100 -13.13 2.63 11.72
N SER A 101 -13.60 3.88 11.63
CA SER A 101 -14.87 4.24 12.26
C SER A 101 -16.02 3.65 11.44
N MET A 102 -16.87 2.85 12.07
CA MET A 102 -18.12 2.39 11.46
C MET A 102 -18.92 3.59 10.96
N LEU A 103 -19.32 3.56 9.69
CA LEU A 103 -20.18 4.62 9.16
C LEU A 103 -21.62 4.31 9.57
N SER A 104 -22.17 5.11 10.50
CA SER A 104 -23.44 4.86 11.19
C SER A 104 -24.66 4.71 10.26
N ASN A 105 -24.53 5.09 8.99
CA ASN A 105 -25.57 5.01 7.96
C ASN A 105 -25.43 3.79 7.04
N LEU A 106 -24.44 2.92 7.27
CA LEU A 106 -24.18 1.73 6.49
C LEU A 106 -24.44 0.48 7.34
N ASN A 107 -25.10 -0.50 6.74
CA ASN A 107 -25.24 -1.83 7.33
C ASN A 107 -24.06 -2.71 6.89
N HIS A 108 -22.91 -2.55 7.54
CA HIS A 108 -21.68 -3.31 7.29
C HIS A 108 -21.14 -3.93 8.58
N SER A 109 -20.26 -4.91 8.46
CA SER A 109 -19.45 -5.44 9.55
C SER A 109 -18.16 -4.62 9.70
N HIS A 110 -17.61 -4.55 10.91
CA HIS A 110 -16.25 -4.04 11.17
C HIS A 110 -15.14 -4.91 10.52
N LEU A 111 -15.53 -6.09 10.03
CA LEU A 111 -14.68 -7.00 9.27
C LEU A 111 -14.78 -6.76 7.75
N ASP A 112 -15.65 -5.87 7.28
CA ASP A 112 -15.75 -5.56 5.85
C ASP A 112 -14.70 -4.53 5.46
N LEU A 113 -13.99 -4.75 4.35
CA LEU A 113 -13.09 -3.73 3.80
C LEU A 113 -13.92 -2.50 3.39
N LEU A 114 -13.67 -1.37 4.05
CA LEU A 114 -14.39 -0.12 3.83
C LEU A 114 -13.43 0.96 3.33
N ILE A 115 -13.63 1.33 2.07
CA ILE A 115 -12.83 2.36 1.40
C ILE A 115 -13.80 3.27 0.67
N LEU A 116 -13.70 4.58 0.91
CA LEU A 116 -14.48 5.59 0.21
C LEU A 116 -13.80 5.97 -1.11
N ASP A 117 -14.58 6.19 -2.16
CA ASP A 117 -14.03 6.63 -3.45
C ASP A 117 -13.47 8.06 -3.34
N GLN A 118 -12.17 8.18 -3.58
CA GLN A 118 -11.45 9.45 -3.50
C GLN A 118 -11.83 10.44 -4.61
N SER A 119 -12.38 9.99 -5.73
CA SER A 119 -12.65 10.84 -6.90
C SER A 119 -14.02 11.51 -6.85
N TYR A 120 -14.83 11.27 -5.81
CA TYR A 120 -16.21 11.77 -5.74
C TYR A 120 -16.37 12.86 -4.70
N TRP A 121 -16.96 13.99 -5.10
CA TRP A 121 -17.15 15.18 -4.28
C TRP A 121 -18.63 15.51 -4.11
N PRO A 122 -19.05 16.06 -2.97
CA PRO A 122 -20.42 16.49 -2.79
C PRO A 122 -20.77 17.64 -3.74
N ASN A 123 -21.91 17.53 -4.40
CA ASN A 123 -22.54 18.58 -5.19
C ASN A 123 -23.89 18.94 -4.54
N CYS A 124 -23.93 20.12 -3.93
CA CYS A 124 -25.11 20.62 -3.22
C CYS A 124 -25.90 21.67 -4.04
N ASP A 125 -25.50 21.96 -5.28
CA ASP A 125 -26.04 23.08 -6.07
C ASP A 125 -27.54 22.96 -6.36
N GLY A 126 -28.09 21.74 -6.32
CA GLY A 126 -29.52 21.45 -6.49
C GLY A 126 -30.31 21.28 -5.18
N ILE A 127 -29.65 21.35 -4.01
CA ILE A 127 -30.31 21.21 -2.71
C ILE A 127 -30.88 22.58 -2.33
N GLY A 128 -32.19 22.77 -2.52
CA GLY A 128 -32.90 24.05 -2.31
C GLY A 128 -32.98 24.57 -0.88
N ASN A 129 -32.03 24.22 0.00
CA ASN A 129 -32.02 24.70 1.38
C ASN A 129 -31.28 26.04 1.49
N THR A 130 -32.03 27.12 1.67
CA THR A 130 -31.50 28.49 1.90
C THR A 130 -31.24 28.78 3.38
N THR A 131 -31.37 27.77 4.26
CA THR A 131 -31.19 27.89 5.71
C THR A 131 -30.04 27.00 6.15
N GLU A 132 -29.30 27.45 7.16
CA GLU A 132 -28.25 26.65 7.81
C GLU A 132 -28.84 25.30 8.22
N LEU A 133 -28.29 24.22 7.66
CA LEU A 133 -28.73 22.85 7.97
C LEU A 133 -28.50 22.59 9.47
N THR A 134 -29.46 21.99 10.18
CA THR A 134 -29.23 21.54 11.56
C THR A 134 -28.06 20.57 11.63
N GLN A 135 -27.42 20.35 12.78
CA GLN A 135 -26.24 19.47 12.88
C GLN A 135 -26.45 18.06 12.27
N GLU A 136 -27.68 17.53 12.27
CA GLU A 136 -28.01 16.27 11.60
C GLU A 136 -28.32 16.42 10.10
N GLU A 137 -29.00 17.47 9.67
CA GLU A 137 -29.24 17.78 8.26
C GLU A 137 -27.97 18.29 7.54
N SER A 138 -27.01 18.80 8.31
CA SER A 138 -25.72 19.36 7.85
C SER A 138 -24.72 18.30 7.43
N LYS A 139 -25.10 17.02 7.55
CA LYS A 139 -24.36 15.91 6.99
C LYS A 139 -24.49 15.94 5.48
N VAL A 140 -23.55 16.63 4.84
CA VAL A 140 -23.40 16.77 3.37
C VAL A 140 -23.56 15.42 2.64
N TYR A 141 -23.16 14.31 3.25
CA TYR A 141 -23.28 12.95 2.69
C TYR A 141 -24.70 12.34 2.77
N VAL A 142 -25.62 12.91 3.55
CA VAL A 142 -27.03 12.51 3.63
C VAL A 142 -27.88 13.31 2.65
N THR A 143 -27.50 14.55 2.36
CA THR A 143 -28.29 15.50 1.59
C THR A 143 -27.78 15.66 0.16
N CYS A 144 -26.48 15.85 -0.03
CA CYS A 144 -25.92 16.18 -1.34
C CYS A 144 -25.53 14.92 -2.13
N PRO A 145 -25.98 14.76 -3.39
CA PRO A 145 -25.40 13.81 -4.33
C PRO A 145 -23.91 14.06 -4.49
N TYR A 146 -23.16 13.01 -4.86
CA TYR A 146 -21.74 13.13 -5.16
C TYR A 146 -21.50 13.01 -6.66
N GLU A 147 -20.54 13.77 -7.17
CA GLU A 147 -20.13 13.78 -8.57
C GLU A 147 -18.64 13.45 -8.70
N ARG A 148 -18.27 12.83 -9.82
CA ARG A 148 -16.90 12.44 -10.11
C ARG A 148 -16.06 13.65 -10.54
N ARG A 149 -14.90 13.84 -9.92
CA ARG A 149 -13.86 14.80 -10.28
C ARG A 149 -12.53 14.07 -10.44
N ASP A 150 -12.24 13.66 -11.68
CA ASP A 150 -11.06 12.84 -11.99
C ASP A 150 -9.75 13.56 -11.61
N GLY A 151 -8.85 12.86 -10.91
CA GLY A 151 -7.58 13.40 -10.41
C GLY A 151 -7.70 14.42 -9.26
N GLN A 152 -8.90 14.65 -8.72
CA GLN A 152 -9.09 15.53 -7.54
C GLN A 152 -9.57 14.69 -6.36
N PHE A 153 -8.68 14.46 -5.39
CA PHE A 153 -9.00 13.60 -4.25
C PHE A 153 -9.79 14.33 -3.17
N ASN A 154 -11.03 13.90 -2.96
CA ASN A 154 -11.87 14.31 -1.85
C ASN A 154 -11.27 13.78 -0.53
N PRO A 155 -10.82 14.64 0.41
CA PRO A 155 -10.18 14.21 1.65
C PRO A 155 -11.06 13.32 2.54
N ASP A 156 -12.38 13.30 2.33
CA ASP A 156 -13.30 12.39 3.02
C ASP A 156 -12.88 10.93 2.94
N TYR A 157 -12.14 10.54 1.88
CA TYR A 157 -11.69 9.16 1.78
C TYR A 157 -10.90 8.69 3.00
N ARG A 158 -10.20 9.61 3.68
CA ARG A 158 -9.42 9.32 4.89
C ARG A 158 -10.27 8.97 6.12
N LEU A 159 -11.59 9.19 6.07
CA LEU A 159 -12.51 8.85 7.16
C LEU A 159 -12.73 7.34 7.29
N ALA A 160 -12.66 6.62 6.17
CA ALA A 160 -12.67 5.17 6.11
C ALA A 160 -11.79 4.74 4.94
N ASN A 161 -10.55 4.37 5.26
CA ASN A 161 -9.53 4.03 4.28
C ASN A 161 -8.71 2.83 4.71
N ASP A 162 -9.26 1.64 4.50
CA ASP A 162 -8.54 0.39 4.75
C ASP A 162 -7.49 0.05 3.67
N SER A 163 -7.34 0.88 2.62
CA SER A 163 -6.33 0.65 1.58
C SER A 163 -4.91 0.63 2.13
N GLY A 164 -4.63 1.45 3.16
CA GLY A 164 -3.33 1.48 3.82
C GLY A 164 -3.00 0.17 4.54
N ALA A 165 -3.96 -0.40 5.26
CA ALA A 165 -3.79 -1.70 5.92
C ALA A 165 -3.61 -2.83 4.90
N THR A 166 -4.41 -2.81 3.83
CA THR A 166 -4.28 -3.79 2.73
C THR A 166 -2.92 -3.69 2.05
N GLN A 167 -2.48 -2.49 1.70
CA GLN A 167 -1.18 -2.25 1.09
C GLN A 167 -0.04 -2.71 2.00
N ALA A 168 -0.07 -2.33 3.29
CA ALA A 168 0.95 -2.72 4.27
C ALA A 168 1.05 -4.24 4.43
N LEU A 169 -0.08 -4.96 4.47
CA LEU A 169 -0.05 -6.42 4.52
C LEU A 169 0.60 -7.01 3.27
N MET A 170 0.20 -6.53 2.09
CA MET A 170 0.70 -7.05 0.83
C MET A 170 2.20 -6.75 0.67
N ASP A 171 2.67 -5.60 1.15
CA ASP A 171 4.09 -5.26 1.23
C ASP A 171 4.83 -6.15 2.23
N ALA A 172 4.25 -6.43 3.39
CA ALA A 172 4.82 -7.36 4.37
C ALA A 172 4.96 -8.77 3.78
N LEU A 173 3.96 -9.22 3.03
CA LEU A 173 3.94 -10.53 2.35
C LEU A 173 4.88 -10.61 1.15
N LEU A 174 5.46 -9.51 0.67
CA LEU A 174 6.54 -9.51 -0.31
C LEU A 174 7.90 -9.36 0.38
N TYR A 175 8.10 -8.23 1.06
CA TYR A 175 9.43 -7.81 1.51
C TYR A 175 9.96 -8.64 2.67
N ALA A 176 9.13 -9.08 3.62
CA ALA A 176 9.62 -9.86 4.75
C ALA A 176 10.03 -11.29 4.35
N PRO A 177 9.28 -12.02 3.51
CA PRO A 177 9.78 -13.26 2.88
C PRO A 177 11.10 -13.08 2.13
N ILE A 178 11.24 -12.03 1.32
CA ILE A 178 12.50 -11.80 0.60
C ILE A 178 13.61 -11.42 1.58
N ALA A 179 13.35 -10.60 2.59
CA ALA A 179 14.33 -10.25 3.63
C ALA A 179 14.80 -11.47 4.42
N HIS A 180 13.91 -12.43 4.71
CA HIS A 180 14.28 -13.72 5.29
C HIS A 180 15.29 -14.45 4.40
N LEU A 181 15.02 -14.54 3.09
CA LEU A 181 15.96 -15.10 2.12
C LEU A 181 17.28 -14.30 2.06
N VAL A 182 17.23 -12.96 1.98
CA VAL A 182 18.40 -12.07 1.95
C VAL A 182 19.31 -12.37 3.14
N ILE A 183 18.77 -12.37 4.36
CA ILE A 183 19.55 -12.55 5.57
C ILE A 183 20.10 -13.96 5.70
N SER A 184 19.37 -14.98 5.21
CA SER A 184 19.89 -16.35 5.17
C SER A 184 21.13 -16.49 4.29
N LYS A 185 21.24 -15.68 3.23
CA LYS A 185 22.37 -15.69 2.28
C LYS A 185 23.46 -14.66 2.60
N SER A 186 23.08 -13.52 3.17
CA SER A 186 23.93 -12.37 3.49
C SER A 186 23.69 -11.92 4.95
N PRO A 187 24.11 -12.72 5.96
CA PRO A 187 23.80 -12.46 7.37
C PRO A 187 24.30 -11.11 7.88
N GLU A 188 25.33 -10.53 7.25
CA GLU A 188 25.85 -9.22 7.60
C GLU A 188 24.88 -8.06 7.30
N LEU A 189 23.86 -8.28 6.46
CA LEU A 189 22.78 -7.32 6.22
C LEU A 189 21.72 -7.32 7.32
N ASN A 190 21.76 -8.27 8.26
CA ASN A 190 20.88 -8.29 9.44
C ASN A 190 21.37 -7.29 10.52
N THR A 191 21.38 -6.00 10.19
CA THR A 191 21.89 -4.93 11.07
C THR A 191 21.06 -4.77 12.34
N ALA A 192 19.77 -5.09 12.28
CA ALA A 192 18.86 -5.08 13.43
C ALA A 192 19.01 -6.31 14.34
N LYS A 193 19.86 -7.28 13.97
CA LYS A 193 20.10 -8.53 14.72
C LYS A 193 18.82 -9.29 15.04
N ARG A 194 17.90 -9.34 14.07
CA ARG A 194 16.66 -10.11 14.21
C ARG A 194 16.99 -11.60 14.38
N PRO A 195 16.26 -12.33 15.23
CA PRO A 195 16.40 -13.79 15.31
C PRO A 195 16.15 -14.46 13.96
N ASP A 196 16.69 -15.66 13.79
CA ASP A 196 16.39 -16.47 12.60
C ASP A 196 14.88 -16.74 12.50
N GLY A 197 14.37 -16.78 11.26
CA GLY A 197 12.93 -16.95 11.00
C GLY A 197 12.05 -15.74 11.36
N TRP A 198 12.58 -14.68 11.98
CA TRP A 198 11.75 -13.56 12.47
C TRP A 198 10.89 -12.93 11.38
N TYR A 199 11.48 -12.50 10.26
CA TYR A 199 10.73 -11.86 9.16
C TYR A 199 9.61 -12.75 8.60
N ALA A 200 9.91 -14.03 8.35
CA ALA A 200 8.92 -14.99 7.86
C ALA A 200 7.79 -15.21 8.88
N SER A 201 8.09 -15.31 10.17
CA SER A 201 7.08 -15.46 11.22
C SER A 201 6.16 -14.24 11.34
N GLN A 202 6.71 -13.03 11.22
CA GLN A 202 5.94 -11.78 11.32
C GLN A 202 4.99 -11.59 10.14
N ALA A 203 5.44 -11.90 8.91
CA ALA A 203 4.59 -11.84 7.73
C ALA A 203 3.45 -12.88 7.78
N LEU A 204 3.75 -14.12 8.20
CA LEU A 204 2.73 -15.14 8.39
C LEU A 204 1.70 -14.72 9.45
N ARG A 205 2.16 -14.16 10.57
CA ARG A 205 1.27 -13.67 11.63
C ARG A 205 0.39 -12.52 11.16
N ALA A 206 0.93 -11.59 10.36
CA ALA A 206 0.16 -10.52 9.76
C ALA A 206 -0.95 -11.05 8.83
N ALA A 207 -0.65 -12.06 8.01
CA ALA A 207 -1.67 -12.72 7.18
C ALA A 207 -2.72 -13.48 8.00
N GLN A 208 -2.33 -14.15 9.10
CA GLN A 208 -3.26 -14.82 10.01
C GLN A 208 -4.24 -13.81 10.63
N ILE A 209 -3.74 -12.67 11.13
CA ILE A 209 -4.57 -11.61 11.68
C ILE A 209 -5.54 -11.07 10.63
N PHE A 210 -5.07 -10.81 9.41
CA PHE A 210 -5.87 -10.14 8.40
C PHE A 210 -6.87 -11.08 7.69
N PHE A 211 -6.59 -12.37 7.55
CA PHE A 211 -7.43 -13.29 6.77
C PHE A 211 -8.10 -14.40 7.58
N VAL A 212 -7.62 -14.70 8.79
CA VAL A 212 -7.98 -15.93 9.50
C VAL A 212 -8.60 -15.67 10.86
N ASP A 213 -7.92 -14.88 11.71
CA ASP A 213 -8.32 -14.60 13.08
C ASP A 213 -9.75 -14.03 13.12
N GLU A 214 -10.68 -14.71 13.80
CA GLU A 214 -12.13 -14.39 13.73
C GLU A 214 -12.46 -12.95 14.13
N ALA A 215 -11.70 -12.38 15.06
CA ALA A 215 -11.90 -11.03 15.57
C ALA A 215 -11.39 -9.93 14.62
N THR A 216 -10.54 -10.26 13.64
CA THR A 216 -9.79 -9.26 12.86
C THR A 216 -9.77 -9.53 11.36
N ARG A 217 -10.26 -10.70 10.92
CA ARG A 217 -10.25 -11.10 9.53
C ARG A 217 -11.07 -10.15 8.67
N VAL A 218 -10.59 -9.84 7.48
CA VAL A 218 -11.40 -9.20 6.46
C VAL A 218 -12.41 -10.22 5.93
N ASN A 219 -13.66 -9.83 5.71
CA ASN A 219 -14.62 -10.70 5.03
C ASN A 219 -14.21 -10.88 3.56
N PRO A 220 -14.36 -12.08 2.97
CA PRO A 220 -13.86 -12.39 1.62
C PRO A 220 -14.74 -11.79 0.51
N HIS A 221 -14.91 -10.46 0.51
CA HIS A 221 -15.62 -9.69 -0.50
C HIS A 221 -15.28 -8.20 -0.40
N LEU A 222 -15.49 -7.43 -1.49
CA LEU A 222 -15.26 -5.99 -1.52
C LEU A 222 -16.55 -5.17 -1.65
N ASN A 223 -17.62 -5.61 -0.98
CA ASN A 223 -18.94 -4.99 -1.07
C ASN A 223 -19.00 -3.49 -0.66
N TYR A 224 -17.98 -2.97 0.03
CA TYR A 224 -17.92 -1.58 0.52
C TYR A 224 -16.62 -0.87 0.13
N SER A 225 -15.91 -1.40 -0.86
CA SER A 225 -14.70 -0.79 -1.42
C SER A 225 -15.05 0.22 -2.50
N GLN A 226 -14.30 1.32 -2.52
CA GLN A 226 -14.58 2.54 -3.30
C GLN A 226 -16.07 2.92 -3.28
N LEU A 227 -16.64 2.91 -2.07
CA LEU A 227 -18.01 3.32 -1.78
C LEU A 227 -18.21 4.79 -2.18
N LEU A 228 -19.18 5.03 -3.05
CA LEU A 228 -19.63 6.38 -3.36
C LEU A 228 -20.47 6.91 -2.20
N ARG A 229 -20.11 8.07 -1.66
CA ARG A 229 -20.93 8.74 -0.64
C ARG A 229 -22.12 9.45 -1.29
N GLY A 230 -23.12 9.77 -0.47
CA GLY A 230 -24.32 10.50 -0.89
C GLY A 230 -25.62 9.75 -0.56
N PRO A 231 -26.77 10.41 -0.72
CA PRO A 231 -28.08 9.81 -0.47
C PRO A 231 -28.28 8.53 -1.30
N GLY A 232 -28.79 7.47 -0.66
CA GLY A 232 -29.21 6.23 -1.33
C GLY A 232 -28.08 5.25 -1.68
N THR A 233 -26.80 5.60 -1.52
CA THR A 233 -25.69 4.68 -1.79
C THR A 233 -25.26 3.96 -0.51
N GLN A 234 -25.28 2.63 -0.54
CA GLN A 234 -24.91 1.78 0.60
C GLN A 234 -23.94 0.64 0.24
N VAL A 235 -23.46 0.60 -1.01
CA VAL A 235 -22.56 -0.45 -1.52
C VAL A 235 -21.44 0.18 -2.33
N GLY A 236 -20.31 -0.52 -2.40
CA GLY A 236 -19.11 -0.16 -3.15
C GLY A 236 -19.35 0.06 -4.64
N SER A 237 -18.27 0.25 -5.39
CA SER A 237 -18.30 0.44 -6.83
C SER A 237 -17.43 -0.60 -7.56
N PRO A 238 -17.64 -0.80 -8.88
CA PRO A 238 -16.80 -1.69 -9.67
C PRO A 238 -15.29 -1.40 -9.62
N THR A 239 -14.91 -0.15 -9.39
CA THR A 239 -13.50 0.24 -9.26
C THR A 239 -12.86 -0.26 -7.97
N GLY A 240 -13.66 -0.67 -6.98
CA GLY A 240 -13.20 -1.26 -5.72
C GLY A 240 -12.38 -2.54 -5.86
N VAL A 241 -12.47 -3.26 -6.98
CA VAL A 241 -11.58 -4.41 -7.27
C VAL A 241 -10.10 -4.02 -7.19
N LEU A 242 -9.78 -2.76 -7.49
CA LEU A 242 -8.42 -2.23 -7.36
C LEU A 242 -7.91 -2.28 -5.92
N ASP A 243 -8.74 -2.22 -4.88
CA ASP A 243 -8.24 -2.12 -3.51
C ASP A 243 -7.58 -3.40 -3.01
N MET A 244 -7.63 -4.50 -3.78
CA MET A 244 -6.92 -5.75 -3.53
C MET A 244 -5.99 -6.14 -4.70
N HIS A 245 -5.67 -5.25 -5.65
CA HIS A 245 -4.91 -5.60 -6.86
C HIS A 245 -3.48 -6.15 -6.61
N TRP A 246 -2.99 -6.02 -5.38
CA TRP A 246 -1.69 -6.44 -4.90
C TRP A 246 -1.49 -7.95 -4.66
N TRP A 247 -2.50 -8.79 -4.88
CA TRP A 247 -2.35 -10.24 -4.74
C TRP A 247 -1.15 -10.86 -5.48
N PRO A 248 -0.75 -10.41 -6.69
CA PRO A 248 0.46 -10.92 -7.35
C PRO A 248 1.74 -10.74 -6.53
N LYS A 249 1.93 -9.59 -5.84
CA LYS A 249 3.12 -9.40 -5.00
C LYS A 249 3.10 -10.29 -3.75
N ALA A 250 1.96 -10.39 -3.08
CA ALA A 250 1.82 -11.26 -1.91
C ALA A 250 2.03 -12.75 -2.25
N LEU A 251 1.54 -13.18 -3.41
CA LEU A 251 1.76 -14.53 -3.91
C LEU A 251 3.26 -14.85 -4.05
N SER A 252 4.07 -13.88 -4.47
CA SER A 252 5.51 -14.05 -4.65
C SER A 252 6.20 -14.51 -3.35
N GLY A 253 5.94 -13.81 -2.24
CA GLY A 253 6.53 -14.17 -0.96
C GLY A 253 5.91 -15.44 -0.35
N ILE A 254 4.61 -15.68 -0.54
CA ILE A 254 3.97 -16.94 -0.11
C ILE A 254 4.62 -18.14 -0.81
N LEU A 255 4.73 -18.11 -2.15
CA LEU A 255 5.34 -19.21 -2.90
C LEU A 255 6.83 -19.37 -2.54
N LEU A 256 7.55 -18.27 -2.31
CA LEU A 256 8.95 -18.31 -1.88
C LEU A 256 9.10 -19.06 -0.55
N MET A 257 8.31 -18.71 0.47
CA MET A 257 8.40 -19.36 1.79
C MET A 257 7.96 -20.82 1.74
N LYS A 258 6.97 -21.17 0.90
CA LYS A 258 6.60 -22.57 0.64
C LYS A 258 7.76 -23.35 0.01
N GLU A 259 8.39 -22.81 -1.02
CA GLU A 259 9.50 -23.48 -1.72
C GLU A 259 10.75 -23.62 -0.86
N MET A 260 11.00 -22.66 0.04
CA MET A 260 12.05 -22.76 1.06
C MET A 260 11.71 -23.73 2.20
N GLY A 261 10.48 -24.26 2.26
CA GLY A 261 10.01 -25.13 3.35
C GLY A 261 9.80 -24.41 4.69
N VAL A 262 9.74 -23.07 4.68
CA VAL A 262 9.58 -22.24 5.89
C VAL A 262 8.11 -22.14 6.30
N TRP A 263 7.18 -22.06 5.34
CA TRP A 263 5.74 -22.10 5.59
C TRP A 263 5.15 -23.41 5.07
N SER A 264 4.45 -24.13 5.94
CA SER A 264 3.76 -25.36 5.60
C SER A 264 2.37 -25.10 5.00
N GLU A 265 1.74 -26.14 4.45
CA GLU A 265 0.34 -26.06 4.03
C GLU A 265 -0.60 -25.78 5.20
N ALA A 266 -0.29 -26.31 6.39
CA ALA A 266 -1.08 -26.07 7.60
C ALA A 266 -1.02 -24.60 8.03
N ASP A 267 0.16 -23.98 7.95
CA ASP A 267 0.36 -22.55 8.26
C ASP A 267 -0.48 -21.63 7.35
N LEU A 268 -0.70 -22.04 6.10
CA LEU A 268 -1.41 -21.25 5.10
C LEU A 268 -2.88 -21.64 4.93
N ALA A 269 -3.35 -22.69 5.60
CA ALA A 269 -4.68 -23.25 5.38
C ALA A 269 -5.80 -22.21 5.52
N GLY A 270 -5.73 -21.35 6.54
CA GLY A 270 -6.69 -20.26 6.75
C GLY A 270 -6.69 -19.23 5.62
N VAL A 271 -5.51 -18.81 5.16
CA VAL A 271 -5.36 -17.85 4.05
C VAL A 271 -5.86 -18.43 2.74
N VAL A 272 -5.56 -19.71 2.48
CA VAL A 272 -6.07 -20.45 1.30
C VAL A 272 -7.60 -20.60 1.36
N ASN A 273 -8.17 -20.87 2.53
CA ASN A 273 -9.62 -20.97 2.70
C ASN A 273 -10.30 -19.61 2.48
N TRP A 274 -9.70 -18.52 2.96
CA TRP A 274 -10.16 -17.17 2.67
C TRP A 274 -10.17 -16.89 1.17
N ALA A 275 -9.08 -17.22 0.46
CA ALA A 275 -8.98 -17.05 -0.98
C ALA A 275 -10.04 -17.87 -1.74
N LYS A 276 -10.28 -19.12 -1.33
CA LYS A 276 -11.35 -19.97 -1.90
C LYS A 276 -12.75 -19.38 -1.70
N ALA A 277 -12.99 -18.65 -0.62
CA ALA A 277 -14.25 -17.95 -0.39
C ALA A 277 -14.35 -16.64 -1.20
N TYR A 278 -13.22 -15.97 -1.44
CA TYR A 278 -13.18 -14.70 -2.18
C TYR A 278 -13.29 -14.88 -3.69
N ILE A 279 -12.68 -15.92 -4.27
CA ILE A 279 -12.68 -16.19 -5.72
C ILE A 279 -14.11 -16.21 -6.30
N PRO A 280 -15.11 -16.91 -5.72
CA PRO A 280 -16.48 -16.87 -6.22
C PRO A 280 -17.10 -15.48 -6.21
N TRP A 281 -16.86 -14.68 -5.16
CA TRP A 281 -17.32 -13.29 -5.11
C TRP A 281 -16.70 -12.50 -6.25
N LEU A 282 -15.39 -12.62 -6.44
CA LEU A 282 -14.67 -11.94 -7.51
C LEU A 282 -15.21 -12.33 -8.89
N GLN A 283 -15.46 -13.61 -9.16
CA GLN A 283 -15.91 -14.06 -10.48
C GLN A 283 -17.37 -13.72 -10.81
N THR A 284 -18.24 -13.58 -9.79
CA THR A 284 -19.70 -13.56 -10.02
C THR A 284 -20.40 -12.28 -9.59
N ASN A 285 -19.81 -11.50 -8.68
CA ASN A 285 -20.46 -10.30 -8.17
C ASN A 285 -20.46 -9.17 -9.21
N GLU A 286 -21.56 -8.42 -9.31
CA GLU A 286 -21.66 -7.27 -10.22
C GLU A 286 -20.64 -6.18 -9.88
N LEU A 287 -20.27 -6.02 -8.60
CA LEU A 287 -19.22 -5.10 -8.14
C LEU A 287 -17.81 -5.53 -8.55
N ALA A 288 -17.64 -6.74 -9.08
CA ALA A 288 -16.36 -7.19 -9.62
C ALA A 288 -16.22 -7.00 -11.14
N LYS A 289 -17.31 -6.60 -11.82
CA LYS A 289 -17.33 -6.36 -13.28
C LYS A 289 -16.87 -4.93 -13.58
N ALA A 290 -15.57 -4.72 -13.73
CA ALA A 290 -15.01 -3.43 -14.10
C ALA A 290 -14.54 -3.40 -15.58
N ASP A 291 -14.53 -2.22 -16.20
CA ASP A 291 -14.03 -2.02 -17.56
C ASP A 291 -12.49 -1.93 -17.63
N ASN A 292 -11.82 -0.82 -17.92
CA ASN A 292 -10.35 -0.83 -18.11
C ASN A 292 -9.54 -1.20 -16.85
N HIS A 293 -10.11 -1.02 -15.66
CA HIS A 293 -9.62 -1.57 -14.40
C HIS A 293 -9.58 -3.12 -14.38
N GLY A 294 -10.23 -3.76 -15.35
CA GLY A 294 -10.27 -5.19 -15.54
C GLY A 294 -8.91 -5.86 -15.69
N SER A 295 -7.83 -5.15 -16.10
CA SER A 295 -6.48 -5.76 -16.11
C SER A 295 -6.12 -6.32 -14.73
N TYR A 296 -6.40 -5.55 -13.67
CA TYR A 296 -6.09 -5.93 -12.30
C TYR A 296 -7.03 -6.99 -11.74
N PHE A 297 -8.26 -7.09 -12.26
CA PHE A 297 -9.13 -8.24 -11.98
C PHE A 297 -8.45 -9.55 -12.39
N PHE A 298 -7.92 -9.63 -13.62
CA PHE A 298 -7.25 -10.84 -14.10
C PHE A 298 -5.97 -11.14 -13.32
N ASN A 299 -5.17 -10.11 -12.97
CA ASN A 299 -3.99 -10.30 -12.13
C ASN A 299 -4.35 -10.92 -10.78
N GLN A 300 -5.33 -10.35 -10.11
CA GLN A 300 -5.80 -10.79 -8.80
C GLN A 300 -6.36 -12.21 -8.85
N LEU A 301 -7.27 -12.48 -9.80
CA LEU A 301 -7.91 -13.77 -9.94
C LEU A 301 -6.89 -14.87 -10.25
N ALA A 302 -5.97 -14.65 -11.20
CA ALA A 302 -4.94 -15.63 -11.51
C ALA A 302 -3.99 -15.87 -10.33
N ALA A 303 -3.61 -14.82 -9.59
CA ALA A 303 -2.77 -14.97 -8.40
C ALA A 303 -3.46 -15.79 -7.29
N LEU A 304 -4.75 -15.53 -7.05
CA LEU A 304 -5.55 -16.28 -6.07
C LEU A 304 -5.76 -17.73 -6.51
N GLN A 305 -6.02 -17.98 -7.80
CA GLN A 305 -6.14 -19.34 -8.35
C GLN A 305 -4.84 -20.13 -8.16
N ILE A 306 -3.67 -19.52 -8.43
CA ILE A 306 -2.37 -20.15 -8.13
C ILE A 306 -2.24 -20.44 -6.63
N LEU A 307 -2.61 -19.51 -5.74
CA LEU A 307 -2.55 -19.69 -4.29
C LEU A 307 -3.35 -20.92 -3.83
N VAL A 308 -4.54 -21.13 -4.38
CA VAL A 308 -5.42 -22.25 -4.01
C VAL A 308 -5.11 -23.56 -4.76
N GLY A 309 -4.11 -23.55 -5.65
CA GLY A 309 -3.67 -24.71 -6.43
C GLY A 309 -4.41 -24.92 -7.77
N ASP A 310 -5.25 -23.98 -8.19
CA ASP A 310 -5.97 -24.01 -9.47
C ASP A 310 -5.11 -23.43 -10.60
N LEU A 311 -4.08 -24.18 -11.01
CA LEU A 311 -3.14 -23.72 -12.06
C LEU A 311 -3.79 -23.66 -13.44
N ASP A 312 -4.70 -24.58 -13.75
CA ASP A 312 -5.43 -24.58 -15.03
C ASP A 312 -6.39 -23.40 -15.12
N GLY A 313 -7.13 -23.09 -14.05
CA GLY A 313 -7.96 -21.90 -13.98
C GLY A 313 -7.14 -20.62 -14.05
N ALA A 314 -5.99 -20.55 -13.37
CA ALA A 314 -5.09 -19.40 -13.49
C ALA A 314 -4.59 -19.19 -14.93
N LYS A 315 -4.26 -20.28 -15.63
CA LYS A 315 -3.88 -20.25 -17.05
C LYS A 315 -5.01 -19.77 -17.94
N ALA A 316 -6.23 -20.26 -17.73
CA ALA A 316 -7.39 -19.78 -18.46
C ALA A 316 -7.63 -18.27 -18.22
N THR A 317 -7.57 -17.82 -16.96
CA THR A 317 -7.74 -16.40 -16.59
C THR A 317 -6.76 -15.47 -17.32
N VAL A 318 -5.46 -15.81 -17.34
CA VAL A 318 -4.49 -14.96 -18.06
C VAL A 318 -4.66 -15.04 -19.58
N GLN A 319 -5.08 -16.20 -20.12
CA GLN A 319 -5.42 -16.33 -21.53
C GLN A 319 -6.62 -15.45 -21.91
N ASP A 320 -7.66 -15.42 -21.07
CA ASP A 320 -8.83 -14.55 -21.25
C ASP A 320 -8.45 -13.07 -21.22
N TYR A 321 -7.50 -12.67 -20.37
CA TYR A 321 -6.96 -11.31 -20.39
C TYR A 321 -6.32 -10.97 -21.74
N PHE A 322 -5.37 -11.79 -22.20
CA PHE A 322 -4.59 -11.52 -23.40
C PHE A 322 -5.39 -11.67 -24.70
N THR A 323 -6.47 -12.45 -24.70
CA THR A 323 -7.37 -12.62 -25.84
C THR A 323 -8.61 -11.73 -25.79
N GLY A 324 -8.92 -11.16 -24.61
CA GLY A 324 -10.03 -10.26 -24.36
C GLY A 324 -9.59 -8.80 -24.31
N ILE A 325 -9.63 -8.20 -23.13
CA ILE A 325 -9.49 -6.75 -22.97
C ILE A 325 -8.13 -6.20 -23.46
N TYR A 326 -7.06 -6.99 -23.35
CA TYR A 326 -5.71 -6.61 -23.80
C TYR A 326 -5.67 -6.22 -25.28
N MET A 327 -6.53 -6.86 -26.10
CA MET A 327 -6.59 -6.65 -27.55
C MET A 327 -6.89 -5.20 -27.96
N SER A 328 -7.40 -4.37 -27.05
CA SER A 328 -7.75 -2.96 -27.29
C SER A 328 -6.96 -1.96 -26.44
N GLN A 329 -6.04 -2.42 -25.58
CA GLN A 329 -5.36 -1.55 -24.62
C GLN A 329 -4.18 -0.78 -25.21
N ILE A 330 -3.60 -1.26 -26.31
CA ILE A 330 -2.39 -0.69 -26.92
C ILE A 330 -2.68 -0.40 -28.39
N ASP A 331 -2.48 0.85 -28.83
CA ASP A 331 -2.59 1.23 -30.23
C ASP A 331 -1.35 0.82 -31.05
N GLU A 332 -1.29 1.14 -32.34
CA GLU A 332 -0.18 0.73 -33.21
C GLU A 332 1.18 1.35 -32.81
N LYS A 333 1.18 2.50 -32.13
CA LYS A 333 2.38 3.24 -31.74
C LYS A 333 2.86 2.86 -30.33
N GLY A 334 2.04 2.15 -29.58
CA GLY A 334 2.30 1.82 -28.18
C GLY A 334 1.56 2.72 -27.19
N ASP A 335 0.75 3.67 -27.66
CA ASP A 335 -0.06 4.45 -26.72
C ASP A 335 -1.13 3.56 -26.07
N GLN A 336 -1.56 3.99 -24.90
CA GLN A 336 -2.65 3.36 -24.15
C GLN A 336 -3.83 4.33 -24.13
N PRO A 337 -4.72 4.33 -25.15
CA PRO A 337 -5.60 5.48 -25.40
C PRO A 337 -6.56 5.82 -24.27
N LYS A 338 -7.05 4.81 -23.54
CA LYS A 338 -7.92 5.01 -22.36
C LYS A 338 -7.17 5.67 -21.19
N GLU A 339 -5.87 5.42 -21.08
CA GLU A 339 -5.02 5.93 -20.01
C GLU A 339 -4.49 7.33 -20.34
N SER A 340 -4.17 7.57 -21.61
CA SER A 340 -3.77 8.87 -22.14
C SER A 340 -4.88 9.93 -22.09
N ALA A 341 -6.14 9.49 -22.08
CA ALA A 341 -7.30 10.37 -21.96
C ALA A 341 -7.58 10.85 -20.53
N ARG A 342 -6.85 10.34 -19.53
CA ARG A 342 -7.04 10.66 -18.12
C ARG A 342 -6.33 11.96 -17.72
N THR A 343 -6.69 12.49 -16.56
CA THR A 343 -6.10 13.71 -16.02
C THR A 343 -4.62 13.57 -15.64
N HIS A 344 -4.15 12.35 -15.37
CA HIS A 344 -2.75 12.02 -15.02
C HIS A 344 -2.22 10.91 -15.94
N PRO A 345 -1.95 11.22 -17.21
CA PRO A 345 -1.69 10.21 -18.24
C PRO A 345 -0.31 9.55 -18.13
N TYR A 346 0.67 10.14 -17.42
CA TYR A 346 1.95 9.47 -17.13
C TYR A 346 1.73 8.34 -16.12
N HIS A 347 1.01 8.65 -15.03
CA HIS A 347 0.61 7.70 -14.01
C HIS A 347 -0.18 6.53 -14.59
N TYR A 348 -1.28 6.81 -15.31
CA TYR A 348 -2.14 5.73 -15.81
C TYR A 348 -1.45 4.83 -16.84
N ARG A 349 -0.51 5.36 -17.64
CA ARG A 349 0.32 4.53 -18.54
C ARG A 349 1.22 3.59 -17.75
N GLY A 350 1.90 4.07 -16.71
CA GLY A 350 2.71 3.21 -15.83
C GLY A 350 1.87 2.20 -15.07
N TYR A 351 0.72 2.63 -14.56
CA TYR A 351 -0.20 1.80 -13.80
C TYR A 351 -0.77 0.64 -14.62
N ASN A 352 -1.19 0.87 -15.87
CA ASN A 352 -1.68 -0.22 -16.72
C ASN A 352 -0.55 -1.06 -17.33
N LEU A 353 0.63 -0.47 -17.60
CA LEU A 353 1.83 -1.24 -17.99
C LEU A 353 2.24 -2.24 -16.89
N CYS A 354 2.12 -1.85 -15.61
CA CYS A 354 2.32 -2.73 -14.47
C CYS A 354 1.36 -3.93 -14.51
N ALA A 355 0.07 -3.70 -14.78
CA ALA A 355 -0.93 -4.75 -14.89
C ALA A 355 -0.62 -5.74 -16.03
N MET A 356 -0.21 -5.23 -17.20
CA MET A 356 0.21 -6.05 -18.33
C MET A 356 1.41 -6.94 -18.00
N ILE A 357 2.43 -6.38 -17.34
CA ILE A 357 3.64 -7.10 -16.93
C ILE A 357 3.30 -8.18 -15.89
N ASN A 358 2.45 -7.87 -14.92
CA ASN A 358 1.96 -8.85 -13.96
C ASN A 358 1.22 -10.00 -14.64
N SER A 359 0.34 -9.69 -15.60
CA SER A 359 -0.36 -10.72 -16.38
C SER A 359 0.64 -11.59 -17.14
N ALA A 360 1.68 -10.99 -17.73
CA ALA A 360 2.70 -11.73 -18.48
C ALA A 360 3.57 -12.62 -17.60
N ARG A 361 3.93 -12.17 -16.38
CA ARG A 361 4.70 -12.98 -15.41
C ARG A 361 3.87 -14.12 -14.83
N LEU A 362 2.61 -13.88 -14.48
CA LEU A 362 1.68 -14.92 -14.04
C LEU A 362 1.45 -15.94 -15.15
N ALA A 363 1.25 -15.48 -16.39
CA ALA A 363 1.17 -16.32 -17.58
C ALA A 363 2.39 -17.21 -17.75
N GLU A 364 3.60 -16.65 -17.71
CA GLU A 364 4.84 -17.41 -17.84
C GLU A 364 4.96 -18.48 -16.75
N PHE A 365 4.53 -18.18 -15.52
CA PHE A 365 4.53 -19.13 -14.41
C PHE A 365 3.60 -20.33 -14.64
N VAL A 366 2.44 -20.12 -15.26
CA VAL A 366 1.48 -21.19 -15.61
C VAL A 366 1.67 -21.73 -17.04
N GLY A 367 2.81 -21.43 -17.68
CA GLY A 367 3.17 -21.96 -18.99
C GLY A 367 2.33 -21.41 -20.15
N TYR A 368 1.99 -20.12 -20.10
CA TYR A 368 1.44 -19.33 -21.20
C TYR A 368 2.38 -18.18 -21.56
N ASP A 369 2.59 -17.91 -22.84
CA ASP A 369 3.46 -16.80 -23.28
C ASP A 369 2.66 -15.50 -23.37
N GLY A 370 2.49 -14.83 -22.23
CA GLY A 370 1.86 -13.51 -22.17
C GLY A 370 2.79 -12.36 -22.59
N TRP A 371 4.11 -12.56 -22.57
CA TRP A 371 5.07 -11.50 -22.88
C TRP A 371 5.09 -11.15 -24.36
N ASN A 372 4.96 -12.15 -25.24
CA ASN A 372 4.93 -11.96 -26.69
C ASN A 372 3.52 -11.72 -27.25
N ALA A 373 2.49 -11.63 -26.39
CA ALA A 373 1.14 -11.30 -26.82
C ALA A 373 1.09 -9.95 -27.53
N LYS A 374 0.21 -9.85 -28.55
CA LYS A 374 0.00 -8.64 -29.34
C LYS A 374 -1.45 -8.18 -29.22
N SER A 375 -1.65 -6.87 -29.14
CA SER A 375 -2.98 -6.29 -29.28
C SER A 375 -3.49 -6.41 -30.72
N SER A 376 -4.73 -5.97 -30.97
CA SER A 376 -5.31 -5.97 -32.33
C SER A 376 -4.53 -5.09 -33.32
N SER A 377 -3.76 -4.12 -32.83
CA SER A 377 -2.89 -3.26 -33.65
C SER A 377 -1.54 -3.90 -33.98
N GLY A 378 -1.21 -5.05 -33.38
CA GLY A 378 0.10 -5.70 -33.50
C GLY A 378 1.17 -5.17 -32.53
N ALA A 379 0.85 -4.16 -31.71
CA ALA A 379 1.74 -3.69 -30.64
C ALA A 379 1.73 -4.65 -29.44
N GLY A 380 2.80 -4.66 -28.65
CA GLY A 380 2.90 -5.48 -27.43
C GLY A 380 3.44 -4.67 -26.24
N ILE A 381 3.69 -5.36 -25.12
CA ILE A 381 4.18 -4.75 -23.87
C ILE A 381 5.44 -3.90 -24.09
N GLN A 382 6.41 -4.42 -24.86
CA GLN A 382 7.64 -3.68 -25.16
C GLN A 382 7.37 -2.37 -25.90
N THR A 383 6.44 -2.38 -26.86
CA THR A 383 6.03 -1.18 -27.62
C THR A 383 5.39 -0.14 -26.70
N ALA A 384 4.54 -0.58 -25.77
CA ALA A 384 3.92 0.32 -24.80
C ALA A 384 4.92 0.95 -23.82
N ALA A 385 5.91 0.18 -23.37
CA ALA A 385 6.99 0.68 -22.53
C ALA A 385 7.88 1.69 -23.28
N ASP A 386 8.28 1.38 -24.52
CA ASP A 386 9.05 2.27 -25.38
C ASP A 386 8.32 3.57 -25.67
N TYR A 387 6.98 3.53 -25.81
CA TYR A 387 6.15 4.71 -25.98
C TYR A 387 6.07 5.54 -24.69
N ALA A 388 5.85 4.90 -23.53
CA ALA A 388 5.74 5.58 -22.24
C ALA A 388 7.02 6.37 -21.87
N MET A 389 8.21 5.85 -22.23
CA MET A 389 9.50 6.51 -21.98
C MET A 389 9.68 7.85 -22.73
N GLN A 390 8.85 8.15 -23.73
CA GLN A 390 8.94 9.39 -24.50
C GLN A 390 8.34 10.60 -23.76
N PHE A 391 7.64 10.37 -22.65
CA PHE A 391 6.95 11.39 -21.88
C PHE A 391 7.70 11.73 -20.59
N THR A 392 7.43 12.92 -20.08
CA THR A 392 7.84 13.36 -18.74
C THR A 392 6.62 13.45 -17.84
N PRO A 393 6.75 13.23 -16.52
CA PRO A 393 5.64 13.39 -15.59
C PRO A 393 5.02 14.79 -15.64
N GLY A 394 3.69 14.87 -15.58
CA GLY A 394 2.97 16.12 -15.39
C GLY A 394 2.93 16.54 -13.91
N PRO A 395 2.26 17.66 -13.59
CA PRO A 395 2.08 18.11 -12.21
C PRO A 395 1.40 17.04 -11.35
N GLY A 396 2.05 16.63 -10.25
CA GLY A 396 1.52 15.61 -9.34
C GLY A 396 1.86 14.17 -9.71
N GLU A 397 2.58 13.95 -10.81
CA GLU A 397 3.04 12.63 -11.24
C GLU A 397 4.55 12.46 -10.97
N ALA A 398 5.00 11.23 -10.75
CA ALA A 398 6.39 10.93 -10.42
C ALA A 398 7.04 10.05 -11.49
N ALA A 399 8.30 10.35 -11.86
CA ALA A 399 9.01 9.59 -12.89
C ALA A 399 9.13 8.09 -12.54
N SER A 400 9.22 7.81 -11.24
CA SER A 400 9.31 6.49 -10.62
C SER A 400 8.18 5.53 -10.97
N GLU A 401 7.04 6.05 -11.42
CA GLU A 401 5.88 5.27 -11.88
C GLU A 401 6.17 4.31 -13.03
N LEU A 402 7.27 4.53 -13.77
CA LEU A 402 7.70 3.67 -14.86
C LEU A 402 8.87 2.75 -14.52
N PHE A 403 9.63 3.01 -13.44
CA PHE A 403 10.96 2.41 -13.31
C PHE A 403 10.94 0.87 -13.20
N PRO A 404 10.13 0.23 -12.34
CA PRO A 404 10.08 -1.23 -12.28
C PRO A 404 9.65 -1.85 -13.62
N GLN A 405 8.68 -1.23 -14.30
CA GLN A 405 8.14 -1.73 -15.56
C GLN A 405 9.19 -1.66 -16.68
N ILE A 406 9.95 -0.56 -16.74
CA ILE A 406 11.07 -0.43 -17.67
C ILE A 406 12.17 -1.45 -17.37
N ALA A 407 12.50 -1.67 -16.10
CA ALA A 407 13.46 -2.70 -15.71
C ALA A 407 13.00 -4.12 -16.12
N ALA A 408 11.73 -4.44 -15.90
CA ALA A 408 11.15 -5.73 -16.28
C ALA A 408 11.17 -5.95 -17.80
N VAL A 409 10.83 -4.92 -18.59
CA VAL A 409 10.90 -4.97 -20.06
C VAL A 409 12.34 -5.11 -20.54
N ALA A 410 13.28 -4.37 -19.95
CA ALA A 410 14.70 -4.44 -20.29
C ALA A 410 15.26 -5.86 -20.12
N VAL A 411 14.93 -6.52 -19.02
CA VAL A 411 15.38 -7.89 -18.74
C VAL A 411 14.68 -8.90 -19.64
N LYS A 412 13.36 -8.75 -19.83
CA LYS A 412 12.59 -9.73 -20.61
C LYS A 412 12.95 -9.71 -22.09
N PHE A 413 13.03 -8.53 -22.69
CA PHE A 413 13.25 -8.35 -24.13
C PHE A 413 14.72 -8.04 -24.49
N GLY A 414 15.57 -7.83 -23.49
CA GLY A 414 16.97 -7.47 -23.65
C GLY A 414 17.19 -5.95 -23.81
N ASP A 415 18.37 -5.49 -23.40
CA ASP A 415 18.79 -4.08 -23.52
C ASP A 415 20.17 -3.94 -24.19
N PRO A 416 20.37 -4.44 -25.43
CA PRO A 416 21.69 -4.48 -26.06
C PRO A 416 22.27 -3.09 -26.34
N SER A 417 21.43 -2.07 -26.55
CA SER A 417 21.86 -0.69 -26.74
C SER A 417 21.97 0.10 -25.43
N GLY A 418 21.62 -0.51 -24.29
CA GLY A 418 21.56 0.17 -23.00
C GLY A 418 20.47 1.26 -22.92
N LYS A 419 19.44 1.22 -23.77
CA LYS A 419 18.43 2.29 -23.84
C LYS A 419 17.59 2.36 -22.56
N TYR A 420 17.26 1.22 -21.97
CA TYR A 420 16.42 1.16 -20.78
C TYR A 420 17.25 1.52 -19.53
N ALA A 421 18.45 0.94 -19.40
CA ALA A 421 19.37 1.29 -18.32
C ALA A 421 19.76 2.78 -18.34
N ALA A 422 20.04 3.35 -19.53
CA ALA A 422 20.33 4.77 -19.68
C ALA A 422 19.14 5.66 -19.30
N PHE A 423 17.91 5.26 -19.66
CA PHE A 423 16.70 5.96 -19.22
C PHE A 423 16.60 5.97 -17.70
N LEU A 424 16.71 4.80 -17.05
CA LEU A 424 16.65 4.69 -15.60
C LEU A 424 17.73 5.55 -14.92
N ALA A 425 18.99 5.44 -15.37
CA ALA A 425 20.11 6.22 -14.85
C ALA A 425 19.90 7.74 -15.00
N SER A 426 19.23 8.17 -16.08
CA SER A 426 18.91 9.59 -16.32
C SER A 426 17.85 10.15 -15.38
N LYS A 427 17.00 9.28 -14.79
CA LYS A 427 15.87 9.68 -13.94
C LYS A 427 16.11 9.40 -12.46
N ASP A 428 16.84 8.34 -12.14
CA ASP A 428 17.14 7.92 -10.79
C ASP A 428 18.56 7.33 -10.71
N GLN A 429 19.54 8.14 -10.31
CA GLN A 429 20.92 7.67 -10.12
C GLN A 429 21.07 6.68 -8.95
N SER A 430 19.99 6.41 -8.22
CA SER A 430 19.95 5.50 -7.09
C SER A 430 19.31 4.15 -7.45
N TYR A 431 18.83 3.96 -8.70
CA TYR A 431 18.00 2.81 -9.07
C TYR A 431 18.61 1.41 -8.76
N PRO A 432 19.94 1.19 -8.81
CA PRO A 432 20.51 -0.10 -8.40
C PRO A 432 20.30 -0.47 -6.93
N GLY A 433 19.95 0.51 -6.09
CA GLY A 433 19.54 0.32 -4.70
C GLY A 433 18.05 0.07 -4.50
N ARG A 434 17.21 0.12 -5.54
CA ARG A 434 15.77 -0.12 -5.45
C ARG A 434 15.49 -1.62 -5.35
N PRO A 435 14.49 -2.07 -4.57
CA PRO A 435 14.20 -3.50 -4.42
C PRO A 435 13.99 -4.25 -5.74
N TRP A 436 13.29 -3.64 -6.70
CA TRP A 436 13.00 -4.25 -7.98
C TRP A 436 14.23 -4.50 -8.84
N PHE A 437 15.35 -3.85 -8.57
CA PHE A 437 16.61 -4.13 -9.23
C PHE A 437 17.11 -5.54 -8.90
N LEU A 438 16.79 -6.07 -7.70
CA LEU A 438 17.19 -7.42 -7.30
C LEU A 438 16.64 -8.48 -8.26
N TRP A 439 15.32 -8.51 -8.50
CA TRP A 439 14.70 -9.56 -9.31
C TRP A 439 14.62 -9.25 -10.81
N ASN A 440 14.86 -8.01 -11.21
CA ASN A 440 15.04 -7.66 -12.61
C ASN A 440 16.53 -7.77 -12.99
N GLN A 441 17.04 -9.01 -13.04
CA GLN A 441 18.39 -9.33 -13.50
C GLN A 441 18.38 -10.26 -14.72
N PRO A 442 19.35 -10.15 -15.64
CA PRO A 442 20.46 -9.18 -15.63
C PRO A 442 20.05 -7.79 -16.14
N LEU A 443 20.24 -6.76 -15.32
CA LEU A 443 20.07 -5.35 -15.70
C LEU A 443 21.34 -4.59 -15.33
N SER A 444 21.85 -3.77 -16.26
CA SER A 444 23.01 -2.91 -15.99
C SER A 444 22.75 -2.00 -14.79
N ASP A 445 23.75 -1.79 -13.93
CA ASP A 445 23.73 -0.77 -12.87
C ASP A 445 24.19 0.61 -13.37
N SER A 446 24.51 0.71 -14.67
CA SER A 446 25.06 1.89 -15.32
C SER A 446 26.36 2.42 -14.68
N GLY A 447 27.09 1.56 -13.94
CA GLY A 447 28.28 1.96 -13.18
C GLY A 447 28.00 2.87 -11.99
N LEU A 448 26.74 2.96 -11.53
CA LEU A 448 26.33 3.81 -10.42
C LEU A 448 26.75 3.19 -9.08
N ALA A 449 27.47 3.95 -8.25
CA ALA A 449 27.91 3.51 -6.93
C ALA A 449 26.85 3.82 -5.86
N VAL A 450 25.87 2.93 -5.69
CA VAL A 450 24.77 3.10 -4.72
C VAL A 450 24.93 2.17 -3.52
N LYS A 451 24.65 2.66 -2.32
CA LYS A 451 24.73 1.86 -1.07
C LYS A 451 23.37 1.57 -0.43
N PHE A 452 22.39 2.47 -0.55
CA PHE A 452 21.06 2.33 0.05
C PHE A 452 20.09 3.41 -0.49
N VAL A 453 18.81 3.08 -0.65
CA VAL A 453 17.74 4.02 -1.06
C VAL A 453 16.43 3.73 -0.33
N PRO A 454 15.87 4.66 0.48
CA PRO A 454 14.51 4.56 0.98
C PRO A 454 13.47 4.84 -0.12
N GLU A 455 12.29 4.23 -0.05
CA GLU A 455 11.26 4.32 -1.10
C GLU A 455 10.67 5.73 -1.16
N ASP A 456 10.68 6.44 -0.02
CA ASP A 456 10.19 7.82 0.10
C ASP A 456 11.15 8.87 -0.49
N ASP A 457 12.35 8.50 -0.94
CA ASP A 457 13.25 9.41 -1.68
C ASP A 457 12.89 9.45 -3.17
N ASP A 458 11.63 9.76 -3.43
CA ASP A 458 11.07 9.97 -4.76
C ASP A 458 11.24 11.43 -5.22
N SER A 459 12.18 12.15 -4.59
CA SER A 459 12.59 13.48 -5.00
C SER A 459 13.40 13.38 -6.29
N GLY A 460 12.70 13.22 -7.41
CA GLY A 460 13.23 13.32 -8.77
C GLY A 460 13.76 14.71 -9.14
N ASN A 461 14.36 15.43 -8.18
CA ASN A 461 14.99 16.71 -8.38
C ASN A 461 16.48 16.59 -8.05
N GLY A 462 17.22 16.05 -9.03
CA GLY A 462 18.65 16.30 -9.15
C GLY A 462 18.88 17.79 -9.41
N SER A 463 18.80 18.59 -8.35
CA SER A 463 19.32 19.95 -8.33
C SER A 463 20.84 19.85 -8.32
N VAL A 464 21.44 19.87 -9.51
CA VAL A 464 22.85 20.22 -9.67
C VAL A 464 23.01 21.64 -9.13
N ASP A 465 23.66 21.80 -7.99
CA ASP A 465 24.14 23.10 -7.54
C ASP A 465 25.49 23.33 -8.25
N PRO A 466 25.58 24.25 -9.22
CA PRO A 466 26.79 24.45 -10.00
C PRO A 466 27.67 25.47 -9.30
N ASP A 467 28.17 25.16 -8.10
CA ASP A 467 29.29 25.88 -7.49
C ASP A 467 29.71 25.21 -6.17
N ASN A 468 30.65 24.26 -6.25
CA ASN A 468 31.84 24.36 -5.40
C ASN A 468 32.94 23.40 -5.87
N SER A 469 33.84 23.95 -6.70
CA SER A 469 35.19 23.43 -6.78
C SER A 469 35.91 23.68 -5.47
N THR A 470 36.39 22.64 -4.77
CA THR A 470 37.73 22.64 -4.17
C THR A 470 38.12 21.27 -3.65
N ALA A 471 39.33 20.87 -4.00
CA ALA A 471 40.04 19.69 -3.54
C ALA A 471 40.49 19.83 -2.07
N GLY A 472 40.71 18.71 -1.37
CA GLY A 472 41.61 18.68 -0.22
C GLY A 472 41.31 17.68 0.90
N THR A 473 42.08 16.58 0.89
CA THR A 473 42.75 15.92 2.05
C THR A 473 41.95 15.32 3.22
N ALA A 474 42.35 14.08 3.55
CA ALA A 474 41.95 13.27 4.69
C ALA A 474 42.35 13.85 6.07
N SER A 475 41.55 13.56 7.12
CA SER A 475 41.95 12.78 8.31
C SER A 475 41.05 12.96 9.56
N ASN A 476 40.80 11.84 10.24
CA ASN A 476 40.66 11.58 11.69
C ASN A 476 39.55 12.22 12.57
N ASN A 477 38.78 11.30 13.18
CA ASN A 477 38.23 11.26 14.55
C ASN A 477 37.88 12.57 15.28
N ALA A 478 36.58 12.75 15.55
CA ALA A 478 36.11 13.32 16.82
C ALA A 478 34.69 12.84 17.15
N VAL A 479 34.54 12.27 18.35
CA VAL A 479 33.26 12.05 19.04
C VAL A 479 32.69 13.41 19.42
N LEU A 480 31.50 13.77 18.96
CA LEU A 480 30.72 14.89 19.51
C LEU A 480 29.23 14.55 19.56
N GLY A 481 28.69 14.57 20.77
CA GLY A 481 27.27 14.38 21.05
C GLY A 481 26.43 15.58 20.61
N PHE A 482 25.24 15.31 20.09
CA PHE A 482 24.28 16.33 19.69
C PHE A 482 23.24 16.55 20.79
N LYS A 483 23.19 17.79 21.31
CA LYS A 483 21.98 18.39 21.90
C LYS A 483 21.20 19.04 20.76
N VAL A 484 19.90 18.78 20.70
CA VAL A 484 18.98 19.45 19.76
C VAL A 484 18.21 20.53 20.53
N ASP A 485 18.39 21.79 20.13
CA ASP A 485 17.59 22.94 20.57
C ASP A 485 16.55 23.26 19.50
N TRP A 486 15.29 23.36 19.89
CA TRP A 486 14.18 23.76 19.01
C TRP A 486 14.06 25.29 18.97
N LYS A 487 14.23 25.91 17.80
CA LYS A 487 13.76 27.28 17.53
C LYS A 487 12.71 27.26 16.43
N VAL A 488 11.49 27.64 16.80
CA VAL A 488 10.34 27.85 15.91
C VAL A 488 10.42 29.26 15.31
N GLY A 489 10.47 29.36 13.98
CA GLY A 489 10.35 30.62 13.23
C GLY A 489 8.99 30.72 12.55
N LEU A 490 8.13 31.62 13.02
CA LEU A 490 6.85 31.96 12.39
C LEU A 490 7.09 32.84 11.16
N ARG A 491 6.59 32.45 9.99
CA ARG A 491 6.37 33.37 8.85
C ARG A 491 4.86 33.62 8.69
N SER A 492 4.53 34.90 8.68
CA SER A 492 3.20 35.49 8.57
C SER A 492 2.63 35.41 7.14
N ASN A 493 1.39 34.94 6.99
CA ASN A 493 0.56 35.17 5.80
C ASN A 493 -0.51 36.23 6.06
N ARG A 494 -0.68 37.12 5.07
CA ARG A 494 -1.59 38.28 5.08
C ARG A 494 -3.05 37.82 5.01
N LEU A 495 -3.88 38.38 5.88
CA LEU A 495 -5.34 38.28 5.86
C LEU A 495 -5.94 39.46 5.09
N TYR A 496 -6.80 39.16 4.10
CA TYR A 496 -7.77 40.10 3.56
C TYR A 496 -8.93 40.27 4.57
N HIS A 497 -9.27 41.51 4.90
CA HIS A 497 -10.35 41.87 5.81
C HIS A 497 -11.71 41.92 5.07
N GLY A 498 -12.70 41.22 5.59
CA GLY A 498 -14.12 41.53 5.43
C GLY A 498 -14.77 41.65 6.81
N ARG A 499 -15.23 42.85 7.17
CA ARG A 499 -15.92 43.15 8.44
C ARG A 499 -17.39 42.75 8.35
N CYS A 500 -17.93 42.14 9.41
CA CYS A 500 -19.31 42.35 9.87
C CYS A 500 -19.41 42.19 11.39
N ASN A 501 -20.05 43.16 12.04
CA ASN A 501 -20.28 43.27 13.49
C ASN A 501 -21.49 42.44 13.94
N GLY A 502 -21.53 41.98 15.20
CA GLY A 502 -22.80 41.71 15.87
C GLY A 502 -22.81 40.66 16.99
N VAL A 503 -22.51 41.10 18.22
CA VAL A 503 -23.11 40.73 19.53
C VAL A 503 -23.64 39.29 19.73
N ALA A 504 -22.95 38.53 20.59
CA ALA A 504 -23.46 37.28 21.17
C ALA A 504 -24.23 37.55 22.48
N THR A 505 -25.47 37.05 22.57
CA THR A 505 -26.20 36.88 23.83
C THR A 505 -26.29 35.38 24.11
N MET A 506 -25.74 34.96 25.26
CA MET A 506 -25.65 33.57 25.69
C MET A 506 -26.87 33.21 26.54
N VAL A 507 -27.66 32.22 26.10
CA VAL A 507 -28.68 31.53 26.92
C VAL A 507 -28.23 30.09 27.09
N VAL A 508 -28.01 29.69 28.34
CA VAL A 508 -27.66 28.32 28.74
C VAL A 508 -28.96 27.55 28.98
N ALA A 509 -29.16 26.44 28.27
CA ALA A 509 -30.15 25.43 28.61
C ALA A 509 -29.44 24.06 28.67
N GLN A 510 -29.64 23.38 29.79
CA GLN A 510 -28.96 22.15 30.21
C GLN A 510 -29.89 20.96 29.91
N ALA A 511 -29.44 19.97 29.14
CA ALA A 511 -30.11 18.67 29.03
C ALA A 511 -29.07 17.55 28.82
N GLY A 512 -29.21 16.46 29.58
CA GLY A 512 -28.15 15.50 29.88
C GLY A 512 -27.90 14.41 28.84
N THR A 513 -26.66 13.92 28.84
CA THR A 513 -26.19 12.76 28.07
C THR A 513 -25.55 11.74 29.02
N ASN A 514 -26.30 10.70 29.38
CA ASN A 514 -25.77 9.48 30.00
C ASN A 514 -26.45 8.31 29.30
N LEU A 515 -25.89 7.81 28.20
CA LEU A 515 -26.16 6.45 27.70
C LEU A 515 -25.14 5.92 26.66
N VAL A 516 -24.33 6.77 26.02
CA VAL A 516 -23.44 6.34 24.91
C VAL A 516 -22.04 5.89 25.37
N LEU A 517 -21.59 6.30 26.57
CA LEU A 517 -20.23 6.00 27.06
C LEU A 517 -20.01 4.54 27.50
N VAL A 518 -21.07 3.77 27.74
CA VAL A 518 -20.95 2.43 28.34
C VAL A 518 -20.68 1.33 27.30
N GLN A 519 -21.05 1.54 26.02
CA GLN A 519 -20.81 0.53 24.97
C GLN A 519 -19.35 0.48 24.50
N ASN A 520 -18.64 1.61 24.49
CA ASN A 520 -17.23 1.65 24.06
C ASN A 520 -16.28 1.05 25.11
N ALA A 521 -16.59 1.20 26.40
CA ALA A 521 -15.78 0.61 27.47
C ALA A 521 -15.82 -0.93 27.46
N ALA A 522 -16.97 -1.53 27.10
CA ALA A 522 -17.11 -2.98 27.02
C ALA A 522 -16.30 -3.59 25.85
N ALA A 523 -16.24 -2.90 24.71
CA ALA A 523 -15.45 -3.33 23.55
C ALA A 523 -13.93 -3.24 23.82
N ILE A 524 -13.49 -2.17 24.49
CA ILE A 524 -12.08 -1.98 24.86
C ILE A 524 -11.65 -3.02 25.92
N VAL A 525 -12.50 -3.30 26.91
CA VAL A 525 -12.23 -4.36 27.90
C VAL A 525 -12.20 -5.75 27.23
N ALA A 526 -13.02 -6.01 26.22
CA ALA A 526 -12.98 -7.27 25.47
C ALA A 526 -11.67 -7.42 24.68
N ILE A 527 -11.19 -6.38 24.01
CA ILE A 527 -9.91 -6.41 23.25
C ILE A 527 -8.72 -6.61 24.20
N VAL A 528 -8.68 -5.88 25.31
CA VAL A 528 -7.61 -6.04 26.32
C VAL A 528 -7.67 -7.41 26.97
N THR A 529 -8.86 -7.96 27.23
CA THR A 529 -9.02 -9.30 27.80
C THR A 529 -8.60 -10.38 26.81
N VAL A 530 -8.92 -10.26 25.51
CA VAL A 530 -8.49 -11.21 24.47
C VAL A 530 -6.96 -11.22 24.34
N VAL A 531 -6.33 -10.04 24.34
CA VAL A 531 -4.86 -9.91 24.27
C VAL A 531 -4.18 -10.49 25.52
N VAL A 532 -4.71 -10.21 26.72
CA VAL A 532 -4.13 -10.73 27.97
C VAL A 532 -4.37 -12.24 28.13
N THR A 533 -5.50 -12.77 27.66
CA THR A 533 -5.80 -14.20 27.76
C THR A 533 -4.97 -15.03 26.76
N ALA A 534 -4.67 -14.47 25.58
CA ALA A 534 -3.75 -15.08 24.61
C ALA A 534 -2.31 -15.18 25.14
N ILE A 535 -1.89 -14.26 26.03
CA ILE A 535 -0.57 -14.25 26.67
C ILE A 535 -0.44 -15.34 27.76
N ILE A 536 -1.52 -15.67 28.46
CA ILE A 536 -1.50 -16.65 29.57
C ILE A 536 -1.58 -18.11 29.08
N ALA A 537 -2.03 -18.34 27.84
CA ALA A 537 -2.30 -19.68 27.31
C ALA A 537 -1.12 -20.37 26.60
N ILE A 538 0.10 -19.79 26.60
CA ILE A 538 1.29 -20.46 26.03
C ILE A 538 1.90 -21.38 27.09
N PRO A 539 1.83 -22.72 26.96
CA PRO A 539 2.54 -23.60 27.87
C PRO A 539 4.01 -23.64 27.47
N VAL A 540 4.84 -22.89 28.19
CA VAL A 540 6.30 -23.02 28.08
C VAL A 540 6.70 -24.35 28.73
N SER A 541 6.93 -25.38 27.91
CA SER A 541 7.54 -26.62 28.37
C SER A 541 9.06 -26.46 28.32
N PHE A 542 9.67 -26.09 29.45
CA PHE A 542 11.11 -26.24 29.65
C PHE A 542 11.41 -27.70 30.01
N THR A 543 12.26 -28.36 29.23
CA THR A 543 13.06 -29.48 29.72
C THR A 543 14.53 -29.11 29.56
N MET A 544 15.29 -29.34 30.65
CA MET A 544 16.71 -29.01 30.82
C MET A 544 17.62 -29.69 29.81
#